data_AF-A0A1F8TK23-F1
#
_entry.id   AF-A0A1F8TK23-F1
#
_cell.length_a   1.000
_cell.length_b   1.000
_cell.length_c   1.000
_cell.angle_alpha   90.00
_cell.angle_beta   90.00
_cell.angle_gamma   90.00
#
_symmetry.space_group_name_H-M   'P 1'
#
loop_
_entity.id
_entity.type
_entity.pdbx_description
1 polymer ?
#
loop_
_entity_poly.entity_id
_entity_poly.type
_entity_poly.pdbx_seq_one_letter_code
_entity_poly.pdbx_strand_id
1 'polypeptide(L)'
;LDPLPAESLLPPHTLLIIPNKLANTTTQQKILPDSELVYSPSAVDFDIEAYVNQAGGYLSTYSEWLGSTQWTTGAEVIQRIALDNSINPRLLLALLEYQSGWVYGQPEDFAHRDYPLGLVDQSRKDLYKQLTWAINHLSVGFYGWREGLLTEIRFSDGVTARLAPDLNAGTVALQYYLSFVYDTPGWVEALDIESGLPALYEQMFGNPWARAQEVEPLYPPDLTQPRLILPFLIGQRWSYTGGPHGAWEHDGARAALDFAPGSTKPGCVDSQAWLVAMAPGLIVRTGAGMIIQDLDGDGLEQTGWVLLYLHVSNMQVKPGDWVETSDLLGHPSCEGGTATGTHLHIARKYNGEWMPAGGPLPFTLNGWQAHAGLDPYDGILTRDGLTIYASVYGSHESLVARQRDDP
;
A
#
# COMPACT_ATOMS: atom_id res chain seq x y z
N LEU A 1 1.57 -34.51 13.52
CA LEU A 1 1.34 -33.14 13.01
C LEU A 1 2.67 -32.69 12.49
N ASP A 2 2.79 -32.55 11.17
CA ASP A 2 4.01 -32.00 10.59
C ASP A 2 4.21 -30.57 11.11
N PRO A 3 5.45 -30.14 11.37
CA PRO A 3 5.72 -28.78 11.83
C PRO A 3 5.24 -27.78 10.77
N LEU A 4 4.62 -26.68 11.20
CA LEU A 4 4.29 -25.59 10.30
C LEU A 4 5.58 -25.00 9.72
N PRO A 5 5.58 -24.60 8.44
CA PRO A 5 6.75 -23.96 7.84
C PRO A 5 7.04 -22.64 8.56
N ALA A 6 8.30 -22.41 8.90
CA ALA A 6 8.73 -21.19 9.58
C ALA A 6 8.93 -19.99 8.63
N GLU A 7 9.15 -20.26 7.35
CA GLU A 7 9.61 -19.28 6.35
C GLU A 7 8.73 -19.27 5.08
N SER A 8 7.49 -19.74 5.15
CA SER A 8 6.57 -19.68 4.01
C SER A 8 5.15 -19.36 4.47
N LEU A 9 4.31 -18.95 3.50
CA LEU A 9 2.88 -18.88 3.73
C LEU A 9 2.31 -20.26 4.06
N LEU A 10 1.23 -20.26 4.85
CA LEU A 10 0.46 -21.46 5.10
C LEU A 10 -0.53 -21.67 3.95
N PRO A 11 -0.71 -22.92 3.48
CA PRO A 11 -1.76 -23.21 2.52
C PRO A 11 -3.15 -22.78 3.06
N PRO A 12 -4.00 -22.14 2.24
CA PRO A 12 -5.38 -21.86 2.61
C PRO A 12 -6.10 -23.13 3.09
N HIS A 13 -7.04 -22.96 4.02
CA HIS A 13 -7.81 -24.05 4.64
C HIS A 13 -6.98 -25.05 5.48
N THR A 14 -5.72 -24.74 5.80
CA THR A 14 -4.95 -25.52 6.79
C THR A 14 -5.68 -25.50 8.14
N LEU A 15 -6.03 -26.68 8.66
CA LEU A 15 -6.65 -26.81 9.97
C LEU A 15 -5.64 -26.50 11.08
N LEU A 16 -5.86 -25.41 11.80
CA LEU A 16 -5.07 -25.04 12.98
C LEU A 16 -5.91 -25.21 14.24
N ILE A 17 -5.37 -25.93 15.23
CA ILE A 17 -5.99 -26.05 16.56
C ILE A 17 -5.26 -25.08 17.49
N ILE A 18 -5.83 -23.88 17.65
CA ILE A 18 -5.26 -22.81 18.48
C ILE A 18 -6.02 -22.78 19.82
N PRO A 19 -5.33 -22.93 20.97
CA PRO A 19 -5.99 -22.84 22.28
C PRO A 19 -6.63 -21.46 22.49
N ASN A 20 -7.93 -21.42 22.80
CA ASN A 20 -8.58 -20.18 23.17
C ASN A 20 -8.12 -19.72 24.56
N LYS A 21 -7.21 -18.75 24.60
CA LYS A 21 -6.67 -18.15 25.82
C LYS A 21 -7.10 -16.69 26.01
N LEU A 22 -7.85 -16.13 25.07
CA LEU A 22 -8.29 -14.73 25.11
C LEU A 22 -9.71 -14.70 25.70
N ALA A 23 -9.95 -13.83 26.69
CA ALA A 23 -11.24 -13.75 27.35
C ALA A 23 -12.18 -12.73 26.69
N ASN A 24 -11.74 -11.47 26.59
CA ASN A 24 -12.53 -10.37 26.03
C ASN A 24 -11.87 -9.93 24.72
N THR A 25 -12.54 -10.16 23.59
CA THR A 25 -12.13 -9.66 22.28
C THR A 25 -13.26 -8.85 21.64
N THR A 26 -12.96 -8.16 20.55
CA THR A 26 -13.97 -7.65 19.62
C THR A 26 -14.81 -8.81 19.06
N THR A 27 -15.89 -8.47 18.37
CA THR A 27 -16.69 -9.46 17.63
C THR A 27 -15.82 -10.17 16.58
N GLN A 28 -16.11 -11.45 16.36
CA GLN A 28 -15.49 -12.28 15.31
C GLN A 28 -16.13 -12.04 13.94
N GLN A 29 -17.20 -11.23 13.88
CA GLN A 29 -17.90 -10.89 12.66
C GLN A 29 -16.95 -10.19 11.67
N LYS A 30 -16.75 -10.81 10.51
CA LYS A 30 -16.05 -10.23 9.38
C LYS A 30 -17.00 -9.32 8.62
N ILE A 31 -16.55 -8.12 8.27
CA ILE A 31 -17.42 -7.09 7.68
C ILE A 31 -16.93 -6.56 6.33
N LEU A 32 -15.66 -6.78 5.99
CA LEU A 32 -15.10 -6.44 4.69
C LEU A 32 -14.06 -7.49 4.30
N PRO A 33 -14.15 -8.13 3.12
CA PRO A 33 -13.12 -9.01 2.61
C PRO A 33 -11.82 -8.24 2.28
N ASP A 34 -10.69 -8.93 2.24
CA ASP A 34 -9.38 -8.30 2.02
C ASP A 34 -9.29 -7.67 0.62
N SER A 35 -9.88 -8.33 -0.37
CA SER A 35 -10.02 -7.89 -1.77
C SER A 35 -10.85 -6.61 -1.96
N GLU A 36 -11.74 -6.28 -1.02
CA GLU A 36 -12.55 -5.05 -1.06
C GLU A 36 -11.92 -3.90 -0.25
N LEU A 37 -10.83 -4.17 0.47
CA LEU A 37 -9.96 -3.15 1.02
C LEU A 37 -8.86 -2.78 0.02
N VAL A 38 -8.15 -3.77 -0.50
CA VAL A 38 -7.06 -3.61 -1.46
C VAL A 38 -7.63 -3.27 -2.84
N TYR A 39 -6.94 -2.46 -3.63
CA TYR A 39 -7.27 -2.29 -5.05
C TYR A 39 -6.89 -3.57 -5.81
N SER A 40 -7.73 -4.59 -5.68
CA SER A 40 -7.48 -5.95 -6.13
C SER A 40 -8.19 -6.24 -7.46
N PRO A 41 -8.08 -7.46 -8.02
CA PRO A 41 -8.81 -7.84 -9.22
C PRO A 41 -10.33 -7.66 -9.10
N SER A 42 -10.89 -7.59 -7.89
CA SER A 42 -12.33 -7.38 -7.69
C SER A 42 -12.85 -6.01 -8.17
N ALA A 43 -11.96 -5.04 -8.40
CA ALA A 43 -12.31 -3.66 -8.75
C ALA A 43 -11.73 -3.16 -10.08
N VAL A 44 -11.15 -4.05 -10.90
CA VAL A 44 -10.59 -3.67 -12.22
C VAL A 44 -11.65 -3.12 -13.18
N ASP A 45 -12.90 -3.53 -13.00
CA ASP A 45 -14.04 -3.13 -13.82
C ASP A 45 -14.77 -1.88 -13.29
N PHE A 46 -14.31 -1.31 -12.17
CA PHE A 46 -15.00 -0.20 -11.52
C PHE A 46 -14.61 1.14 -12.13
N ASP A 47 -15.50 1.71 -12.92
CA ASP A 47 -15.36 3.07 -13.47
C ASP A 47 -15.75 4.12 -12.42
N ILE A 48 -14.74 4.71 -11.79
CA ILE A 48 -14.89 5.70 -10.71
C ILE A 48 -15.59 6.97 -11.23
N GLU A 49 -15.16 7.48 -12.38
CA GLU A 49 -15.70 8.72 -12.93
C GLU A 49 -17.16 8.56 -13.33
N ALA A 50 -17.50 7.49 -14.04
CA ALA A 50 -18.87 7.19 -14.42
C ALA A 50 -19.76 7.02 -13.18
N TYR A 51 -19.29 6.30 -12.16
CA TYR A 51 -20.04 6.08 -10.93
C TYR A 51 -20.31 7.40 -10.18
N VAL A 52 -19.27 8.23 -9.98
CA VAL A 52 -19.41 9.53 -9.30
C VAL A 52 -20.35 10.46 -10.07
N ASN A 53 -20.21 10.54 -11.39
CA ASN A 53 -21.08 11.36 -12.24
C ASN A 53 -22.53 10.87 -12.23
N GLN A 54 -22.76 9.57 -12.23
CA GLN A 54 -24.10 8.98 -12.17
C GLN A 54 -24.76 9.20 -10.79
N ALA A 55 -23.98 9.11 -9.70
CA ALA A 55 -24.46 9.34 -8.35
C ALA A 55 -24.95 10.78 -8.14
N GLY A 56 -24.28 11.77 -8.78
CA GLY A 56 -24.75 13.15 -8.86
C GLY A 56 -24.74 13.95 -7.55
N GLY A 57 -24.11 13.42 -6.49
CA GLY A 57 -23.91 14.13 -5.23
C GLY A 57 -22.82 15.20 -5.30
N TYR A 58 -22.47 15.78 -4.15
CA TYR A 58 -21.49 16.85 -4.02
C TYR A 58 -20.14 16.53 -4.70
N LEU A 59 -19.66 15.29 -4.54
CA LEU A 59 -18.39 14.81 -5.10
C LEU A 59 -18.31 14.98 -6.63
N SER A 60 -19.44 14.84 -7.34
CA SER A 60 -19.51 14.97 -8.81
C SER A 60 -19.25 16.39 -9.32
N THR A 61 -19.39 17.39 -8.46
CA THR A 61 -19.15 18.81 -8.78
C THR A 61 -17.95 19.39 -8.04
N TYR A 62 -17.33 18.59 -7.16
CA TYR A 62 -16.20 19.01 -6.36
C TYR A 62 -14.93 19.12 -7.19
N SER A 63 -14.13 20.14 -6.88
CA SER A 63 -12.77 20.28 -7.40
C SER A 63 -11.88 20.94 -6.36
N GLU A 64 -10.63 20.50 -6.27
CA GLU A 64 -9.60 21.12 -5.43
C GLU A 64 -8.32 21.40 -6.21
N TRP A 65 -7.53 22.37 -5.75
CA TRP A 65 -6.21 22.64 -6.32
C TRP A 65 -5.14 21.84 -5.60
N LEU A 66 -4.50 20.91 -6.31
CA LEU A 66 -3.36 20.14 -5.82
C LEU A 66 -2.08 20.66 -6.46
N GLY A 67 -1.01 20.82 -5.68
CA GLY A 67 0.26 21.33 -6.21
C GLY A 67 0.87 20.46 -7.32
N SER A 68 0.50 19.18 -7.39
CA SER A 68 0.99 18.19 -8.35
C SER A 68 0.13 18.06 -9.61
N THR A 69 -1.20 18.17 -9.50
CA THR A 69 -2.15 17.94 -10.60
C THR A 69 -3.02 19.16 -10.93
N GLN A 70 -2.80 20.29 -10.24
CA GLN A 70 -3.58 21.52 -10.37
C GLN A 70 -5.05 21.29 -10.00
N TRP A 71 -6.00 21.95 -10.66
CA TRP A 71 -7.43 21.70 -10.47
C TRP A 71 -7.76 20.25 -10.80
N THR A 72 -8.15 19.51 -9.77
CA THR A 72 -8.44 18.07 -9.80
C THR A 72 -9.87 17.86 -9.29
N THR A 73 -10.68 17.13 -10.04
CA THR A 73 -12.07 16.82 -9.69
C THR A 73 -12.17 15.78 -8.57
N GLY A 74 -13.35 15.67 -7.94
CA GLY A 74 -13.60 14.66 -6.92
C GLY A 74 -13.29 13.23 -7.38
N ALA A 75 -13.72 12.85 -8.58
CA ALA A 75 -13.45 11.51 -9.13
C ALA A 75 -11.94 11.28 -9.39
N GLU A 76 -11.23 12.27 -9.93
CA GLU A 76 -9.78 12.19 -10.16
C GLU A 76 -9.00 12.08 -8.84
N VAL A 77 -9.44 12.76 -7.78
CA VAL A 77 -8.84 12.60 -6.43
C VAL A 77 -9.01 11.16 -5.93
N ILE A 78 -10.21 10.57 -6.06
CA ILE A 78 -10.44 9.16 -5.69
C ILE A 78 -9.56 8.23 -6.51
N GLN A 79 -9.53 8.39 -7.83
CA GLN A 79 -8.73 7.56 -8.73
C GLN A 79 -7.25 7.60 -8.38
N ARG A 80 -6.71 8.80 -8.16
CA ARG A 80 -5.31 9.00 -7.79
C ARG A 80 -4.98 8.32 -6.48
N ILE A 81 -5.78 8.60 -5.45
CA ILE A 81 -5.58 8.04 -4.12
C ILE A 81 -5.66 6.50 -4.16
N ALA A 82 -6.64 5.94 -4.88
CA ALA A 82 -6.81 4.51 -5.08
C ALA A 82 -5.57 3.86 -5.70
N LEU A 83 -5.03 4.44 -6.77
CA LEU A 83 -3.85 3.91 -7.47
C LEU A 83 -2.56 4.05 -6.67
N ASP A 84 -2.32 5.22 -6.10
CA ASP A 84 -1.09 5.53 -5.37
C ASP A 84 -0.96 4.66 -4.10
N ASN A 85 -2.08 4.41 -3.41
CA ASN A 85 -2.10 3.62 -2.19
C ASN A 85 -2.50 2.16 -2.39
N SER A 86 -2.92 1.78 -3.60
CA SER A 86 -3.47 0.45 -3.90
C SER A 86 -4.67 0.09 -2.99
N ILE A 87 -5.58 1.04 -2.79
CA ILE A 87 -6.79 0.91 -1.98
C ILE A 87 -8.04 0.88 -2.88
N ASN A 88 -9.01 0.03 -2.55
CA ASN A 88 -10.20 -0.18 -3.37
C ASN A 88 -11.04 1.12 -3.45
N PRO A 89 -11.33 1.65 -4.65
CA PRO A 89 -12.07 2.90 -4.78
C PRO A 89 -13.52 2.81 -4.25
N ARG A 90 -14.14 1.63 -4.27
CA ARG A 90 -15.48 1.43 -3.68
C ARG A 90 -15.48 1.72 -2.18
N LEU A 91 -14.42 1.32 -1.47
CA LEU A 91 -14.28 1.62 -0.05
C LEU A 91 -14.17 3.13 0.22
N LEU A 92 -13.37 3.85 -0.58
CA LEU A 92 -13.23 5.30 -0.42
C LEU A 92 -14.58 6.01 -0.60
N LEU A 93 -15.33 5.61 -1.62
CA LEU A 93 -16.67 6.14 -1.89
C LEU A 93 -17.66 5.79 -0.77
N ALA A 94 -17.65 4.55 -0.27
CA ALA A 94 -18.50 4.15 0.86
C ALA A 94 -18.20 4.97 2.13
N LEU A 95 -16.92 5.20 2.43
CA LEU A 95 -16.52 6.00 3.58
C LEU A 95 -16.98 7.46 3.44
N LEU A 96 -16.85 8.05 2.25
CA LEU A 96 -17.32 9.41 1.99
C LEU A 96 -18.84 9.54 2.11
N GLU A 97 -19.58 8.57 1.58
CA GLU A 97 -21.02 8.55 1.71
C GLU A 97 -21.44 8.39 3.17
N TYR A 98 -20.84 7.43 3.88
CA TYR A 98 -21.17 7.15 5.29
C TYR A 98 -20.88 8.35 6.21
N GLN A 99 -19.74 9.01 5.99
CA GLN A 99 -19.28 10.09 6.88
C GLN A 99 -19.91 11.44 6.56
N SER A 100 -20.20 11.73 5.28
CA SER A 100 -20.57 13.09 4.89
C SER A 100 -21.60 13.19 3.76
N GLY A 101 -22.11 12.07 3.25
CA GLY A 101 -23.11 12.05 2.19
C GLY A 101 -22.61 12.63 0.85
N TRP A 102 -21.31 12.59 0.60
CA TRP A 102 -20.72 13.26 -0.57
C TRP A 102 -21.05 12.59 -1.91
N VAL A 103 -21.37 11.29 -1.91
CA VAL A 103 -21.50 10.52 -3.15
C VAL A 103 -22.89 10.69 -3.74
N TYR A 104 -23.94 10.51 -2.94
CA TYR A 104 -25.33 10.65 -3.39
C TYR A 104 -26.02 11.94 -2.97
N GLY A 105 -25.48 12.61 -1.94
CA GLY A 105 -26.13 13.75 -1.30
C GLY A 105 -25.36 15.05 -1.41
N GLN A 106 -25.65 15.96 -0.47
CA GLN A 106 -24.92 17.19 -0.24
C GLN A 106 -24.50 17.22 1.23
N PRO A 107 -23.30 17.71 1.58
CA PRO A 107 -22.87 17.77 2.96
C PRO A 107 -23.80 18.65 3.79
N GLU A 108 -24.17 18.16 4.99
CA GLU A 108 -25.19 18.79 5.83
C GLU A 108 -24.75 20.15 6.41
N ASP A 109 -23.44 20.31 6.63
CA ASP A 109 -22.85 21.52 7.18
C ASP A 109 -21.41 21.76 6.68
N PHE A 110 -20.78 22.84 7.18
CA PHE A 110 -19.41 23.18 6.83
C PHE A 110 -18.37 22.15 7.31
N ALA A 111 -18.62 21.44 8.41
CA ALA A 111 -17.69 20.44 8.91
C ALA A 111 -17.68 19.22 7.98
N HIS A 112 -18.85 18.71 7.60
CA HIS A 112 -18.98 17.61 6.63
C HIS A 112 -18.50 17.99 5.23
N ARG A 113 -18.56 19.29 4.87
CA ARG A 113 -18.03 19.81 3.59
C ARG A 113 -16.51 20.03 3.60
N ASP A 114 -15.92 20.43 4.72
CA ASP A 114 -14.49 20.74 4.76
C ASP A 114 -13.65 19.53 5.24
N TYR A 115 -14.26 18.60 5.99
CA TYR A 115 -13.66 17.40 6.58
C TYR A 115 -14.53 16.14 6.31
N PRO A 116 -14.67 15.71 5.04
CA PRO A 116 -15.56 14.62 4.65
C PRO A 116 -15.37 13.27 5.35
N LEU A 117 -14.24 13.05 6.05
CA LEU A 117 -13.95 11.82 6.78
C LEU A 117 -13.86 12.04 8.31
N GLY A 118 -14.22 13.23 8.79
CA GLY A 118 -14.39 13.52 10.22
C GLY A 118 -13.15 14.02 10.95
N LEU A 119 -11.97 14.11 10.29
CA LEU A 119 -10.78 14.68 10.93
C LEU A 119 -10.82 16.22 10.87
N VAL A 120 -11.32 16.85 11.93
CA VAL A 120 -11.41 18.31 12.06
C VAL A 120 -10.05 18.91 12.45
N ASP A 121 -9.20 19.13 11.45
CA ASP A 121 -7.89 19.81 11.58
C ASP A 121 -7.68 20.72 10.37
N GLN A 122 -7.46 22.01 10.60
CA GLN A 122 -7.27 23.01 9.54
C GLN A 122 -6.17 22.65 8.53
N SER A 123 -5.12 21.95 8.97
CA SER A 123 -4.03 21.51 8.09
C SER A 123 -4.43 20.32 7.19
N ARG A 124 -5.49 19.60 7.57
CA ARG A 124 -6.04 18.39 6.94
C ARG A 124 -7.38 18.60 6.26
N LYS A 125 -7.78 19.86 6.06
CA LYS A 125 -8.94 20.23 5.25
C LYS A 125 -8.81 19.72 3.80
N ASP A 126 -9.97 19.50 3.17
CA ASP A 126 -10.16 19.10 1.76
C ASP A 126 -9.98 17.60 1.50
N LEU A 127 -10.56 17.14 0.39
CA LEU A 127 -10.81 15.72 0.11
C LEU A 127 -9.53 14.90 0.07
N TYR A 128 -8.52 15.34 -0.69
CA TYR A 128 -7.23 14.63 -0.82
C TYR A 128 -6.60 14.35 0.55
N LYS A 129 -6.53 15.35 1.43
CA LYS A 129 -5.86 15.21 2.74
C LYS A 129 -6.64 14.35 3.73
N GLN A 130 -7.97 14.38 3.65
CA GLN A 130 -8.85 13.51 4.43
C GLN A 130 -8.70 12.07 3.98
N LEU A 131 -8.66 11.81 2.67
CA LEU A 131 -8.45 10.46 2.14
C LEU A 131 -7.07 9.90 2.51
N THR A 132 -6.00 10.70 2.35
CA THR A 132 -4.65 10.30 2.82
C THR A 132 -4.65 9.98 4.31
N TRP A 133 -5.39 10.72 5.14
CA TRP A 133 -5.52 10.41 6.57
C TRP A 133 -6.19 9.05 6.80
N ALA A 134 -7.35 8.83 6.19
CA ALA A 134 -8.10 7.59 6.35
C ALA A 134 -7.28 6.38 5.90
N ILE A 135 -6.61 6.49 4.76
CA ILE A 135 -5.81 5.40 4.19
C ILE A 135 -4.60 5.07 5.05
N ASN A 136 -3.96 6.06 5.67
CA ASN A 136 -2.87 5.77 6.61
C ASN A 136 -3.35 4.83 7.73
N HIS A 137 -4.52 5.11 8.30
CA HIS A 137 -5.11 4.26 9.34
C HIS A 137 -5.59 2.91 8.80
N LEU A 138 -6.27 2.87 7.65
CA LEU A 138 -6.68 1.61 7.01
C LEU A 138 -5.46 0.72 6.73
N SER A 139 -4.37 1.29 6.23
CA SER A 139 -3.12 0.58 5.91
C SER A 139 -2.44 0.06 7.18
N VAL A 140 -2.33 0.87 8.23
CA VAL A 140 -1.80 0.42 9.53
C VAL A 140 -2.63 -0.73 10.10
N GLY A 141 -3.96 -0.64 10.03
CA GLY A 141 -4.85 -1.70 10.47
C GLY A 141 -4.67 -3.00 9.68
N PHE A 142 -4.65 -2.91 8.35
CA PHE A 142 -4.52 -4.06 7.46
C PHE A 142 -3.16 -4.76 7.62
N TYR A 143 -2.07 -4.03 7.36
CA TYR A 143 -0.71 -4.60 7.36
C TYR A 143 -0.22 -4.93 8.76
N GLY A 144 -0.57 -4.11 9.76
CA GLY A 144 -0.30 -4.43 11.16
C GLY A 144 -0.93 -5.74 11.60
N TRP A 145 -2.15 -6.05 11.15
CA TRP A 145 -2.76 -7.36 11.39
C TRP A 145 -2.05 -8.48 10.62
N ARG A 146 -1.80 -8.28 9.32
CA ARG A 146 -1.15 -9.29 8.46
C ARG A 146 0.22 -9.71 8.98
N GLU A 147 0.99 -8.76 9.51
CA GLU A 147 2.34 -8.97 10.04
C GLU A 147 2.36 -9.34 11.53
N GLY A 148 1.18 -9.38 12.19
CA GLY A 148 1.07 -9.69 13.62
C GLY A 148 1.58 -8.60 14.56
N LEU A 149 1.76 -7.38 14.07
CA LEU A 149 2.24 -6.20 14.81
C LEU A 149 1.10 -5.47 15.54
N LEU A 150 -0.12 -5.59 15.04
CA LEU A 150 -1.33 -5.01 15.62
C LEU A 150 -2.22 -6.12 16.14
N THR A 151 -2.55 -6.07 17.43
CA THR A 151 -3.45 -7.06 18.05
C THR A 151 -4.52 -6.46 18.96
N GLU A 152 -4.47 -5.14 19.15
CA GLU A 152 -5.34 -4.37 20.02
C GLU A 152 -5.63 -3.02 19.36
N ILE A 153 -6.84 -2.51 19.57
CA ILE A 153 -7.26 -1.18 19.16
C ILE A 153 -7.41 -0.31 20.40
N ARG A 154 -6.94 0.94 20.32
CA ARG A 154 -7.12 1.94 21.38
C ARG A 154 -8.01 3.07 20.86
N PHE A 155 -9.10 3.31 21.57
CA PHE A 155 -10.08 4.34 21.25
C PHE A 155 -9.66 5.71 21.80
N SER A 156 -10.26 6.76 21.26
CA SER A 156 -10.05 8.15 21.68
C SER A 156 -10.45 8.43 23.14
N ASP A 157 -11.41 7.67 23.66
CA ASP A 157 -11.86 7.70 25.07
C ASP A 157 -10.90 6.98 26.04
N GLY A 158 -9.82 6.39 25.52
CA GLY A 158 -8.80 5.66 26.28
C GLY A 158 -9.12 4.18 26.51
N VAL A 159 -10.28 3.68 26.06
CA VAL A 159 -10.62 2.26 26.08
C VAL A 159 -9.69 1.51 25.13
N THR A 160 -9.38 0.25 25.45
CA THR A 160 -8.62 -0.66 24.58
C THR A 160 -9.43 -1.93 24.38
N ALA A 161 -9.50 -2.40 23.15
CA ALA A 161 -10.15 -3.66 22.79
C ALA A 161 -9.15 -4.61 22.14
N ARG A 162 -9.12 -5.86 22.61
CA ARG A 162 -8.35 -6.93 21.98
C ARG A 162 -9.06 -7.38 20.71
N LEU A 163 -8.36 -7.40 19.59
CA LEU A 163 -8.92 -7.89 18.34
C LEU A 163 -9.19 -9.39 18.43
N ALA A 164 -10.32 -9.83 17.86
CA ALA A 164 -10.60 -11.25 17.71
C ALA A 164 -9.57 -11.91 16.76
N PRO A 165 -8.96 -13.06 17.16
CA PRO A 165 -7.83 -13.67 16.45
C PRO A 165 -8.18 -14.30 15.09
N ASP A 166 -9.46 -14.43 14.76
CA ASP A 166 -9.99 -15.07 13.54
C ASP A 166 -10.50 -14.07 12.50
N LEU A 167 -10.34 -12.77 12.75
CA LEU A 167 -10.65 -11.71 11.80
C LEU A 167 -9.69 -11.74 10.60
N ASN A 168 -10.21 -11.34 9.44
CA ASN A 168 -9.38 -11.04 8.27
C ASN A 168 -8.86 -9.58 8.34
N ALA A 169 -7.86 -9.27 7.53
CA ALA A 169 -7.16 -8.00 7.61
C ALA A 169 -8.03 -6.80 7.15
N GLY A 170 -8.89 -6.98 6.15
CA GLY A 170 -9.83 -5.96 5.68
C GLY A 170 -10.82 -5.53 6.76
N THR A 171 -11.31 -6.48 7.56
CA THR A 171 -12.14 -6.18 8.74
C THR A 171 -11.35 -5.41 9.80
N VAL A 172 -10.13 -5.84 10.12
CA VAL A 172 -9.30 -5.16 11.13
C VAL A 172 -8.94 -3.75 10.70
N ALA A 173 -8.68 -3.52 9.41
CA ALA A 173 -8.43 -2.20 8.86
C ALA A 173 -9.60 -1.23 9.11
N LEU A 174 -10.84 -1.66 8.82
CA LEU A 174 -12.03 -0.86 9.13
C LEU A 174 -12.22 -0.64 10.63
N GLN A 175 -12.09 -1.68 11.44
CA GLN A 175 -12.18 -1.57 12.90
C GLN A 175 -11.18 -0.56 13.45
N TYR A 176 -9.93 -0.60 12.96
CA TYR A 176 -8.86 0.30 13.38
C TYR A 176 -9.12 1.73 12.92
N TYR A 177 -9.47 1.96 11.64
CA TYR A 177 -9.78 3.29 11.13
C TYR A 177 -10.93 3.94 11.92
N LEU A 178 -12.04 3.22 12.10
CA LEU A 178 -13.23 3.76 12.77
C LEU A 178 -12.99 4.08 14.24
N SER A 179 -12.00 3.49 14.92
CA SER A 179 -11.68 3.85 16.30
C SER A 179 -11.02 5.23 16.44
N PHE A 180 -10.52 5.80 15.34
CA PHE A 180 -10.05 7.19 15.30
C PHE A 180 -11.17 8.16 14.94
N VAL A 181 -12.23 7.69 14.29
CA VAL A 181 -13.39 8.50 13.90
C VAL A 181 -14.41 8.58 15.03
N TYR A 182 -14.67 7.46 15.69
CA TYR A 182 -15.74 7.32 16.67
C TYR A 182 -15.24 6.93 18.06
N ASP A 183 -16.05 7.24 19.07
CA ASP A 183 -15.94 6.64 20.39
C ASP A 183 -16.49 5.21 20.39
N THR A 184 -16.44 4.52 21.52
CA THR A 184 -16.82 3.10 21.59
C THR A 184 -18.27 2.84 21.11
N PRO A 185 -19.32 3.59 21.55
CA PRO A 185 -20.68 3.38 21.04
C PRO A 185 -20.84 3.64 19.55
N GLY A 186 -20.30 4.76 19.03
CA GLY A 186 -20.40 5.10 17.61
C GLY A 186 -19.63 4.10 16.74
N TRP A 187 -18.53 3.55 17.24
CA TRP A 187 -17.78 2.49 16.58
C TRP A 187 -18.58 1.19 16.46
N VAL A 188 -19.32 0.80 17.50
CA VAL A 188 -20.20 -0.39 17.44
C VAL A 188 -21.30 -0.18 16.40
N GLU A 189 -21.93 1.00 16.38
CA GLU A 189 -22.97 1.33 15.40
C GLU A 189 -22.41 1.33 13.97
N ALA A 190 -21.24 1.94 13.75
CA ALA A 190 -20.62 2.00 12.42
C ALA A 190 -20.22 0.63 11.86
N LEU A 191 -19.98 -0.37 12.72
CA LEU A 191 -19.64 -1.74 12.33
C LEU A 191 -20.84 -2.67 12.22
N ASP A 192 -22.04 -2.19 12.55
CA ASP A 192 -23.25 -3.00 12.50
C ASP A 192 -23.54 -3.45 11.06
N ILE A 193 -23.78 -4.75 10.87
CA ILE A 193 -23.94 -5.33 9.53
C ILE A 193 -25.31 -5.06 8.91
N GLU A 194 -26.29 -4.62 9.70
CA GLU A 194 -27.66 -4.37 9.23
C GLU A 194 -27.90 -2.89 8.95
N SER A 195 -27.15 -1.99 9.61
CA SER A 195 -27.39 -0.55 9.57
C SER A 195 -26.14 0.33 9.43
N GLY A 196 -24.95 -0.20 9.72
CA GLY A 196 -23.69 0.54 9.67
C GLY A 196 -23.06 0.62 8.28
N LEU A 197 -21.75 0.90 8.26
CA LEU A 197 -20.95 0.99 7.04
C LEU A 197 -21.03 -0.28 6.16
N PRO A 198 -21.02 -1.53 6.70
CA PRO A 198 -21.14 -2.73 5.86
C PRO A 198 -22.48 -2.80 5.11
N ALA A 199 -23.58 -2.41 5.75
CA ALA A 199 -24.90 -2.37 5.13
C ALA A 199 -24.96 -1.33 4.00
N LEU A 200 -24.42 -0.13 4.25
CA LEU A 200 -24.30 0.91 3.21
C LEU A 200 -23.41 0.45 2.05
N TYR A 201 -22.29 -0.20 2.33
CA TYR A 201 -21.39 -0.71 1.29
C TYR A 201 -22.10 -1.71 0.38
N GLU A 202 -22.84 -2.67 0.95
CA GLU A 202 -23.62 -3.64 0.18
C GLU A 202 -24.75 -2.97 -0.60
N GLN A 203 -25.39 -1.92 -0.05
CA GLN A 203 -26.37 -1.13 -0.79
C GLN A 203 -25.76 -0.40 -1.99
N MET A 204 -24.55 0.15 -1.84
CA MET A 204 -23.86 0.91 -2.89
C MET A 204 -23.35 0.02 -4.02
N PHE A 205 -22.79 -1.13 -3.67
CA PHE A 205 -21.99 -1.93 -4.61
C PHE A 205 -22.46 -3.38 -4.76
N GLY A 206 -23.51 -3.79 -4.06
CA GLY A 206 -23.89 -5.19 -3.92
C GLY A 206 -22.93 -5.98 -3.03
N ASN A 207 -23.18 -7.29 -2.93
CA ASN A 207 -22.53 -8.16 -1.95
C ASN A 207 -20.99 -8.25 -2.15
N PRO A 208 -20.17 -7.75 -1.21
CA PRO A 208 -18.71 -7.80 -1.31
C PRO A 208 -18.14 -9.21 -1.21
N TRP A 209 -18.77 -10.07 -0.40
CA TRP A 209 -18.32 -11.45 -0.20
C TRP A 209 -18.52 -12.32 -1.44
N ALA A 210 -19.53 -12.02 -2.26
CA ALA A 210 -19.72 -12.68 -3.54
C ALA A 210 -18.59 -12.36 -4.53
N ARG A 211 -18.17 -11.09 -4.62
CA ARG A 211 -16.99 -10.69 -5.42
C ARG A 211 -15.71 -11.31 -4.89
N ALA A 212 -15.53 -11.29 -3.57
CA ALA A 212 -14.34 -11.87 -2.93
C ALA A 212 -14.17 -13.36 -3.24
N GLN A 213 -15.26 -14.13 -3.38
CA GLN A 213 -15.17 -15.55 -3.75
C GLN A 213 -14.52 -15.80 -5.12
N GLU A 214 -14.50 -14.83 -6.01
CA GLU A 214 -13.92 -14.96 -7.35
C GLU A 214 -12.42 -14.70 -7.38
N VAL A 215 -11.89 -13.98 -6.37
CA VAL A 215 -10.50 -13.48 -6.37
C VAL A 215 -9.70 -13.84 -5.13
N GLU A 216 -10.37 -14.23 -4.04
CA GLU A 216 -9.72 -14.64 -2.80
C GLU A 216 -9.46 -16.15 -2.73
N PRO A 217 -8.36 -16.58 -2.08
CA PRO A 217 -7.33 -15.75 -1.44
C PRO A 217 -6.49 -14.97 -2.46
N LEU A 218 -6.15 -13.72 -2.15
CA LEU A 218 -5.33 -12.87 -3.02
C LEU A 218 -3.96 -13.48 -3.31
N TYR A 219 -3.45 -14.32 -2.40
CA TYR A 219 -2.22 -15.06 -2.55
C TYR A 219 -2.50 -16.53 -2.89
N PRO A 220 -1.97 -17.07 -4.00
CA PRO A 220 -1.94 -18.50 -4.18
C PRO A 220 -1.01 -19.14 -3.14
N PRO A 221 -1.27 -20.40 -2.72
CA PRO A 221 -0.48 -21.09 -1.69
C PRO A 221 1.00 -21.26 -2.02
N ASP A 222 1.34 -21.29 -3.31
CA ASP A 222 2.68 -21.48 -3.86
C ASP A 222 3.27 -20.18 -4.43
N LEU A 223 2.73 -19.02 -4.02
CA LEU A 223 3.21 -17.72 -4.47
C LEU A 223 4.72 -17.60 -4.24
N THR A 224 5.45 -17.34 -5.31
CA THR A 224 6.89 -17.03 -5.28
C THR A 224 7.13 -15.71 -5.98
N GLN A 225 8.09 -14.95 -5.47
CA GLN A 225 8.54 -13.74 -6.16
C GLN A 225 9.28 -14.14 -7.45
N PRO A 226 9.02 -13.46 -8.58
CA PRO A 226 9.85 -13.57 -9.77
C PRO A 226 11.31 -13.25 -9.46
N ARG A 227 12.22 -13.74 -10.31
CA ARG A 227 13.63 -13.35 -10.21
C ARG A 227 13.74 -11.86 -10.54
N LEU A 228 14.17 -11.08 -9.56
CA LEU A 228 14.45 -9.65 -9.69
C LEU A 228 15.95 -9.40 -9.53
N ILE A 229 16.50 -8.49 -10.33
CA ILE A 229 17.87 -8.00 -10.16
C ILE A 229 17.90 -6.72 -9.31
N LEU A 230 19.06 -6.35 -8.80
CA LEU A 230 19.30 -5.03 -8.22
C LEU A 230 19.07 -3.93 -9.28
N PRO A 231 18.44 -2.79 -8.93
CA PRO A 231 17.90 -1.81 -9.87
C PRO A 231 18.94 -0.82 -10.43
N PHE A 232 20.21 -1.20 -10.45
CA PHE A 232 21.32 -0.35 -10.92
C PHE A 232 22.33 -1.16 -11.73
N LEU A 233 23.12 -0.45 -12.55
CA LEU A 233 24.06 -1.05 -13.50
C LEU A 233 25.13 -1.93 -12.84
N ILE A 234 25.56 -2.96 -13.57
CA ILE A 234 26.66 -3.86 -13.16
C ILE A 234 27.92 -3.06 -12.81
N GLY A 235 28.53 -3.40 -11.68
CA GLY A 235 29.77 -2.80 -11.19
C GLY A 235 29.59 -1.46 -10.47
N GLN A 236 28.38 -0.91 -10.42
CA GLN A 236 28.08 0.24 -9.58
C GLN A 236 27.82 -0.20 -8.15
N ARG A 237 28.38 0.57 -7.20
CA ARG A 237 28.10 0.40 -5.77
C ARG A 237 27.08 1.44 -5.35
N TRP A 238 26.04 0.98 -4.70
CA TRP A 238 24.99 1.80 -4.11
C TRP A 238 24.91 1.48 -2.62
N SER A 239 24.42 2.42 -1.83
CA SER A 239 24.13 2.20 -0.41
C SER A 239 22.68 1.73 -0.27
N TYR A 240 22.47 0.67 0.49
CA TYR A 240 21.17 0.29 1.03
C TYR A 240 20.83 1.27 2.16
N THR A 241 20.08 2.32 1.82
CA THR A 241 19.89 3.47 2.71
C THR A 241 18.70 3.33 3.65
N GLY A 242 17.75 2.46 3.31
CA GLY A 242 16.54 2.24 4.09
C GLY A 242 16.06 0.80 3.92
N GLY A 243 15.93 0.09 5.04
CA GLY A 243 15.29 -1.22 5.08
C GLY A 243 13.77 -1.14 5.00
N PRO A 244 13.06 -2.27 5.19
CA PRO A 244 11.61 -2.35 5.04
C PRO A 244 10.85 -1.19 5.72
N HIS A 245 10.12 -0.42 4.90
CA HIS A 245 9.31 0.73 5.33
C HIS A 245 8.10 0.94 4.41
N GLY A 246 7.29 1.97 4.68
CA GLY A 246 6.03 2.26 4.00
C GLY A 246 6.14 2.23 2.47
N ALA A 247 5.21 1.55 1.80
CA ALA A 247 5.23 1.39 0.34
C ALA A 247 5.03 2.70 -0.44
N TRP A 248 4.18 3.59 0.09
CA TRP A 248 3.79 4.86 -0.51
C TRP A 248 3.67 5.94 0.56
N GLU A 249 2.75 5.74 1.51
CA GLU A 249 2.67 6.56 2.73
C GLU A 249 3.74 6.14 3.73
N HIS A 250 3.97 6.98 4.75
CA HIS A 250 4.99 6.72 5.76
C HIS A 250 4.71 5.45 6.58
N ASP A 251 3.45 5.22 6.95
CA ASP A 251 3.02 4.06 7.72
C ASP A 251 2.33 3.00 6.84
N GLY A 252 1.98 1.84 7.41
CA GLY A 252 1.30 0.76 6.73
C GLY A 252 2.24 -0.36 6.31
N ALA A 253 2.18 -0.80 5.05
CA ALA A 253 2.95 -1.93 4.56
C ALA A 253 4.45 -1.64 4.60
N ARG A 254 5.23 -2.43 5.37
CA ARG A 254 6.69 -2.38 5.34
C ARG A 254 7.23 -3.09 4.09
N ALA A 255 6.88 -2.56 2.93
CA ALA A 255 7.07 -3.17 1.61
C ALA A 255 8.22 -2.58 0.79
N ALA A 256 8.68 -1.38 1.13
CA ALA A 256 9.66 -0.65 0.36
C ALA A 256 11.10 -0.86 0.83
N LEU A 257 12.05 -0.66 -0.08
CA LEU A 257 13.49 -0.61 0.16
C LEU A 257 14.08 0.62 -0.53
N ASP A 258 15.08 1.25 0.11
CA ASP A 258 15.78 2.41 -0.45
C ASP A 258 17.22 2.10 -0.82
N PHE A 259 17.62 2.58 -2.00
CA PHE A 259 19.00 2.55 -2.48
C PHE A 259 19.43 3.93 -2.96
N ALA A 260 20.59 4.40 -2.50
CA ALA A 260 21.16 5.67 -2.95
C ALA A 260 22.50 5.46 -3.67
N PRO A 261 22.76 6.21 -4.77
CA PRO A 261 24.08 6.22 -5.39
C PRO A 261 25.07 7.00 -4.51
N GLY A 262 26.36 6.74 -4.69
CA GLY A 262 27.39 7.54 -4.02
C GLY A 262 27.32 9.02 -4.41
N SER A 263 27.37 9.91 -3.41
CA SER A 263 27.37 11.37 -3.61
C SER A 263 28.45 12.06 -2.77
N THR A 264 28.99 13.17 -3.27
CA THR A 264 29.91 14.05 -2.54
C THR A 264 29.19 15.18 -1.79
N LYS A 265 27.87 15.33 -1.99
CA LYS A 265 27.03 16.34 -1.35
C LYS A 265 25.80 15.68 -0.72
N PRO A 266 25.40 16.08 0.50
CA PRO A 266 24.18 15.58 1.11
C PRO A 266 22.93 16.21 0.45
N GLY A 267 21.77 15.59 0.72
CA GLY A 267 20.46 16.11 0.32
C GLY A 267 20.09 15.80 -1.12
N CYS A 268 19.14 16.56 -1.65
CA CYS A 268 18.64 16.37 -3.00
C CYS A 268 19.60 16.96 -4.04
N VAL A 269 20.28 16.11 -4.77
CA VAL A 269 21.28 16.47 -5.78
C VAL A 269 21.11 15.66 -7.05
N ASP A 270 21.35 16.28 -8.20
CA ASP A 270 21.29 15.58 -9.48
C ASP A 270 22.30 14.42 -9.51
N SER A 271 21.80 13.24 -9.92
CA SER A 271 22.62 12.05 -10.09
C SER A 271 22.73 11.69 -11.56
N GLN A 272 23.92 11.22 -11.96
CA GLN A 272 24.16 10.65 -13.29
C GLN A 272 24.11 9.10 -13.26
N ALA A 273 23.81 8.51 -12.10
CA ALA A 273 23.66 7.08 -11.96
C ALA A 273 22.37 6.62 -12.66
N TRP A 274 22.40 5.43 -13.26
CA TRP A 274 21.28 4.89 -14.00
C TRP A 274 20.49 3.89 -13.17
N LEU A 275 19.17 4.06 -13.19
CA LEU A 275 18.20 3.06 -12.77
C LEU A 275 17.89 2.12 -13.93
N VAL A 276 17.70 0.84 -13.62
CA VAL A 276 17.35 -0.16 -14.62
C VAL A 276 16.18 -1.04 -14.19
N ALA A 277 15.48 -1.60 -15.18
CA ALA A 277 14.39 -2.54 -14.95
C ALA A 277 14.89 -3.80 -14.25
N MET A 278 14.25 -4.16 -13.13
CA MET A 278 14.61 -5.32 -12.31
C MET A 278 14.19 -6.66 -12.94
N ALA A 279 13.25 -6.64 -13.87
CA ALA A 279 12.73 -7.78 -14.63
C ALA A 279 12.10 -7.28 -15.94
N PRO A 280 11.71 -8.16 -16.89
CA PRO A 280 10.93 -7.76 -18.05
C PRO A 280 9.49 -7.43 -17.67
N GLY A 281 8.86 -6.50 -18.36
CA GLY A 281 7.44 -6.19 -18.15
C GLY A 281 6.95 -4.96 -18.90
N LEU A 282 5.65 -4.70 -18.78
CA LEU A 282 4.96 -3.56 -19.37
C LEU A 282 4.98 -2.36 -18.41
N ILE A 283 5.37 -1.19 -18.90
CA ILE A 283 5.17 0.05 -18.16
C ILE A 283 3.70 0.45 -18.26
N VAL A 284 2.98 0.44 -17.14
CA VAL A 284 1.53 0.71 -17.10
C VAL A 284 1.21 2.11 -16.61
N ARG A 285 2.10 2.71 -15.81
CA ARG A 285 1.95 4.09 -15.34
C ARG A 285 3.29 4.76 -15.14
N THR A 286 3.36 6.03 -15.53
CA THR A 286 4.43 6.95 -15.15
C THR A 286 3.79 8.22 -14.61
N GLY A 287 4.44 8.88 -13.66
CA GLY A 287 3.94 10.14 -13.08
C GLY A 287 5.10 11.01 -12.61
N ALA A 288 4.80 12.04 -11.80
CA ALA A 288 5.86 12.84 -11.20
C ALA A 288 6.73 11.93 -10.32
N GLY A 289 7.96 11.62 -10.73
CA GLY A 289 8.87 10.81 -9.93
C GLY A 289 8.61 9.30 -9.86
N MET A 290 7.59 8.74 -10.53
CA MET A 290 7.22 7.32 -10.39
C MET A 290 7.13 6.55 -11.71
N ILE A 291 7.48 5.26 -11.67
CA ILE A 291 7.27 4.27 -12.73
C ILE A 291 6.59 3.04 -12.09
N ILE A 292 5.51 2.57 -12.70
CA ILE A 292 4.85 1.31 -12.38
C ILE A 292 5.05 0.33 -13.54
N GLN A 293 5.59 -0.84 -13.22
CA GLN A 293 5.88 -1.90 -14.17
C GLN A 293 5.08 -3.15 -13.80
N ASP A 294 4.22 -3.59 -14.71
CA ASP A 294 3.45 -4.83 -14.67
C ASP A 294 4.30 -5.97 -15.29
N LEU A 295 4.47 -7.07 -14.56
CA LEU A 295 5.32 -8.18 -14.99
C LEU A 295 4.59 -9.27 -15.79
N ASP A 296 3.26 -9.32 -15.79
CA ASP A 296 2.52 -10.29 -16.61
C ASP A 296 1.96 -9.68 -17.90
N GLY A 297 1.92 -8.34 -17.99
CA GLY A 297 1.68 -7.59 -19.21
C GLY A 297 0.20 -7.48 -19.59
N ASP A 298 -0.72 -7.75 -18.65
CA ASP A 298 -2.15 -7.56 -18.85
C ASP A 298 -2.58 -6.09 -18.79
N GLY A 299 -1.69 -5.20 -18.33
CA GLY A 299 -1.89 -3.77 -18.26
C GLY A 299 -2.57 -3.28 -16.98
N LEU A 300 -2.73 -4.13 -15.97
CA LEU A 300 -3.45 -3.83 -14.73
C LEU A 300 -2.49 -3.81 -13.54
N GLU A 301 -2.64 -2.81 -12.66
CA GLU A 301 -1.84 -2.76 -11.42
C GLU A 301 -2.40 -3.69 -10.32
N GLN A 302 -3.60 -4.19 -10.55
CA GLN A 302 -4.43 -4.92 -9.60
C GLN A 302 -4.25 -6.44 -9.70
N THR A 303 -3.51 -6.93 -10.70
CA THR A 303 -3.27 -8.34 -10.99
C THR A 303 -1.77 -8.62 -11.02
N GLY A 304 -1.41 -9.89 -10.85
CA GLY A 304 -0.04 -10.35 -11.06
C GLY A 304 0.97 -9.66 -10.15
N TRP A 305 2.24 -9.67 -10.57
CA TRP A 305 3.32 -8.96 -9.90
C TRP A 305 3.52 -7.59 -10.54
N VAL A 306 3.56 -6.55 -9.71
CA VAL A 306 3.77 -5.17 -10.14
C VAL A 306 4.89 -4.54 -9.33
N LEU A 307 5.80 -3.81 -9.99
CA LEU A 307 6.92 -3.12 -9.37
C LEU A 307 6.70 -1.61 -9.39
N LEU A 308 6.94 -0.96 -8.25
CA LEU A 308 7.04 0.49 -8.11
C LEU A 308 8.51 0.89 -8.08
N TYR A 309 8.86 1.90 -8.89
CA TYR A 309 10.08 2.67 -8.78
C TYR A 309 9.68 4.13 -8.50
N LEU A 310 10.11 4.67 -7.36
CA LEU A 310 9.80 6.02 -6.92
C LEU A 310 11.08 6.83 -6.74
N HIS A 311 10.92 8.15 -6.80
CA HIS A 311 12.00 9.13 -6.87
C HIS A 311 12.85 9.00 -8.13
N VAL A 312 12.18 8.94 -9.28
CA VAL A 312 12.82 8.82 -10.61
C VAL A 312 12.69 10.12 -11.41
N SER A 313 13.81 10.70 -11.84
CA SER A 313 13.82 11.82 -12.79
C SER A 313 14.30 11.38 -14.18
N ASN A 314 14.04 12.22 -15.19
CA ASN A 314 14.49 12.01 -16.57
C ASN A 314 14.16 10.59 -17.09
N MET A 315 12.91 10.18 -16.93
CA MET A 315 12.45 8.85 -17.35
C MET A 315 12.71 8.61 -18.83
N GLN A 316 13.17 7.40 -19.16
CA GLN A 316 13.44 6.95 -20.53
C GLN A 316 12.31 6.10 -21.12
N VAL A 317 11.26 5.90 -20.32
CA VAL A 317 10.12 5.03 -20.63
C VAL A 317 8.82 5.79 -20.41
N LYS A 318 7.75 5.31 -21.03
CA LYS A 318 6.38 5.82 -20.88
C LYS A 318 5.37 4.66 -20.86
N PRO A 319 4.11 4.91 -20.45
CA PRO A 319 3.08 3.87 -20.46
C PRO A 319 2.92 3.25 -21.84
N GLY A 320 2.82 1.92 -21.88
CA GLY A 320 2.75 1.11 -23.11
C GLY A 320 4.11 0.61 -23.62
N ASP A 321 5.23 1.11 -23.09
CA ASP A 321 6.55 0.56 -23.41
C ASP A 321 6.74 -0.79 -22.70
N TRP A 322 7.26 -1.78 -23.42
CA TRP A 322 7.79 -3.01 -22.83
C TRP A 322 9.28 -2.83 -22.55
N VAL A 323 9.73 -3.21 -21.36
CA VAL A 323 11.14 -3.17 -20.96
C VAL A 323 11.66 -4.57 -20.71
N GLU A 324 12.92 -4.82 -21.05
CA GLU A 324 13.65 -6.02 -20.68
C GLU A 324 14.50 -5.79 -19.41
N THR A 325 14.89 -6.88 -18.75
CA THR A 325 15.80 -6.81 -17.61
C THR A 325 17.05 -6.00 -17.96
N SER A 326 17.39 -5.03 -17.11
CA SER A 326 18.50 -4.07 -17.28
C SER A 326 18.29 -2.92 -18.27
N ASP A 327 17.13 -2.78 -18.91
CA ASP A 327 16.81 -1.58 -19.69
C ASP A 327 16.81 -0.33 -18.80
N LEU A 328 17.25 0.80 -19.36
CA LEU A 328 17.38 2.06 -18.62
C LEU A 328 16.00 2.65 -18.35
N LEU A 329 15.71 2.97 -17.09
CA LEU A 329 14.44 3.57 -16.67
C LEU A 329 14.53 5.08 -16.48
N GLY A 330 15.65 5.58 -15.94
CA GLY A 330 15.84 6.98 -15.58
C GLY A 330 16.96 7.16 -14.57
N HIS A 331 16.91 8.26 -13.80
CA HIS A 331 17.89 8.59 -12.77
C HIS A 331 17.24 8.67 -11.38
N PRO A 332 17.96 8.30 -10.29
CA PRO A 332 17.46 8.52 -8.95
C PRO A 332 17.37 10.02 -8.67
N SER A 333 16.39 10.42 -7.86
CA SER A 333 16.04 11.82 -7.62
C SER A 333 15.37 11.99 -6.24
N CYS A 334 14.59 13.07 -6.09
CA CYS A 334 13.72 13.33 -4.93
C CYS A 334 12.29 13.64 -5.39
N GLU A 335 11.98 13.41 -6.67
CA GLU A 335 10.68 13.75 -7.26
C GLU A 335 9.60 12.77 -6.81
N GLY A 336 8.33 13.16 -6.91
CA GLY A 336 7.20 12.23 -6.70
C GLY A 336 6.75 11.98 -5.28
N GLY A 337 7.31 12.68 -4.30
CA GLY A 337 6.89 12.56 -2.91
C GLY A 337 7.81 13.29 -1.96
N THR A 338 7.78 12.90 -0.70
CA THR A 338 8.72 13.40 0.32
C THR A 338 10.00 12.60 0.27
N ALA A 339 11.12 13.26 0.02
CA ALA A 339 12.44 12.65 0.05
C ALA A 339 13.43 13.56 0.78
N THR A 340 14.31 12.98 1.60
CA THR A 340 15.36 13.72 2.32
C THR A 340 16.65 13.86 1.51
N GLY A 341 16.79 13.07 0.44
CA GLY A 341 17.91 13.14 -0.49
C GLY A 341 17.71 12.25 -1.71
N THR A 342 18.67 12.27 -2.62
CA THR A 342 18.61 11.52 -3.88
C THR A 342 18.74 10.02 -3.64
N HIS A 343 17.68 9.28 -3.92
CA HIS A 343 17.65 7.83 -3.80
C HIS A 343 16.64 7.23 -4.78
N LEU A 344 16.60 5.91 -4.81
CA LEU A 344 15.54 5.12 -5.40
C LEU A 344 14.78 4.44 -4.27
N HIS A 345 13.46 4.60 -4.27
CA HIS A 345 12.52 3.84 -3.45
C HIS A 345 11.88 2.76 -4.33
N ILE A 346 11.94 1.50 -3.93
CA ILE A 346 11.29 0.40 -4.65
C ILE A 346 10.33 -0.38 -3.76
N ALA A 347 9.20 -0.77 -4.32
CA ALA A 347 8.24 -1.66 -3.67
C ALA A 347 7.64 -2.61 -4.72
N ARG A 348 6.93 -3.64 -4.26
CA ARG A 348 6.22 -4.58 -5.13
C ARG A 348 4.83 -4.88 -4.59
N LYS A 349 3.90 -5.11 -5.52
CA LYS A 349 2.54 -5.57 -5.25
C LYS A 349 2.32 -6.95 -5.85
N TYR A 350 1.41 -7.71 -5.24
CA TYR A 350 0.81 -8.87 -5.88
C TYR A 350 -0.72 -8.79 -5.80
N ASN A 351 -1.41 -8.90 -6.93
CA ASN A 351 -2.87 -8.75 -7.01
C ASN A 351 -3.38 -7.48 -6.27
N GLY A 352 -2.66 -6.37 -6.45
CA GLY A 352 -2.95 -5.09 -5.80
C GLY A 352 -2.46 -4.95 -4.36
N GLU A 353 -2.14 -6.02 -3.64
CA GLU A 353 -1.67 -5.92 -2.25
C GLU A 353 -0.18 -5.58 -2.21
N TRP A 354 0.22 -4.51 -1.51
CA TRP A 354 1.64 -4.25 -1.23
C TRP A 354 2.25 -5.42 -0.47
N MET A 355 3.34 -5.97 -0.99
CA MET A 355 3.99 -7.14 -0.40
C MET A 355 5.05 -6.68 0.59
N PRO A 356 4.95 -7.02 1.89
CA PRO A 356 6.00 -6.74 2.85
C PRO A 356 7.37 -7.21 2.35
N ALA A 357 8.41 -6.41 2.62
CA ALA A 357 9.76 -6.69 2.17
C ALA A 357 10.48 -7.69 3.10
N GLY A 358 10.01 -7.83 4.33
CA GLY A 358 10.41 -8.92 5.24
C GLY A 358 9.37 -10.04 5.32
N GLY A 359 9.58 -10.98 6.25
CA GLY A 359 8.61 -12.02 6.57
C GLY A 359 8.68 -13.24 5.65
N PRO A 360 7.58 -14.00 5.50
CA PRO A 360 7.57 -15.31 4.82
C PRO A 360 7.68 -15.24 3.29
N LEU A 361 7.48 -14.07 2.69
CA LEU A 361 7.75 -13.80 1.28
C LEU A 361 8.60 -12.53 1.16
N PRO A 362 9.88 -12.57 1.53
CA PRO A 362 10.71 -11.38 1.59
C PRO A 362 11.09 -10.88 0.19
N PHE A 363 11.43 -9.60 0.11
CA PHE A 363 11.88 -8.98 -1.13
C PHE A 363 13.30 -9.51 -1.45
N THR A 364 13.43 -10.22 -2.57
CA THR A 364 14.69 -10.82 -3.00
C THR A 364 15.23 -10.15 -4.27
N LEU A 365 16.49 -9.67 -4.26
CA LEU A 365 17.14 -8.97 -5.39
C LEU A 365 18.51 -9.59 -5.67
N ASN A 366 18.73 -10.25 -6.81
CA ASN A 366 19.95 -11.04 -7.07
C ASN A 366 20.30 -11.98 -5.88
N GLY A 367 19.30 -12.63 -5.28
CA GLY A 367 19.48 -13.48 -4.11
C GLY A 367 19.72 -12.76 -2.78
N TRP A 368 19.84 -11.43 -2.76
CA TRP A 368 19.80 -10.65 -1.52
C TRP A 368 18.39 -10.63 -0.97
N GLN A 369 18.20 -11.26 0.18
CA GLN A 369 16.93 -11.32 0.89
C GLN A 369 16.85 -10.18 1.90
N ALA A 370 15.77 -9.38 1.84
CA ALA A 370 15.52 -8.34 2.83
C ALA A 370 14.89 -8.89 4.12
N HIS A 371 15.31 -8.31 5.25
CA HIS A 371 14.77 -8.59 6.57
C HIS A 371 14.43 -7.28 7.27
N ALA A 372 13.21 -7.19 7.80
CA ALA A 372 12.75 -6.01 8.51
C ALA A 372 13.42 -5.90 9.89
N GLY A 373 13.80 -4.68 10.26
CA GLY A 373 14.15 -4.33 11.62
C GLY A 373 12.92 -4.14 12.51
N LEU A 374 13.17 -3.73 13.75
CA LEU A 374 12.09 -3.43 14.70
C LEU A 374 11.29 -2.20 14.25
N ASP A 375 12.01 -1.14 13.85
CA ASP A 375 11.44 0.12 13.40
C ASP A 375 11.46 0.22 11.86
N PRO A 376 10.59 1.04 11.25
CA PRO A 376 10.67 1.32 9.81
C PRO A 376 12.06 1.85 9.42
N TYR A 377 12.50 1.54 8.21
CA TYR A 377 13.84 1.85 7.66
C TYR A 377 15.00 1.07 8.29
N ASP A 378 14.81 0.42 9.44
CA ASP A 378 15.79 -0.53 9.95
C ASP A 378 15.66 -1.86 9.20
N GLY A 379 16.78 -2.52 8.97
CA GLY A 379 16.79 -3.84 8.34
C GLY A 379 18.15 -4.25 7.82
N ILE A 380 18.20 -5.47 7.29
CA ILE A 380 19.40 -6.05 6.68
C ILE A 380 19.06 -6.71 5.34
N LEU A 381 20.06 -6.84 4.48
CA LEU A 381 20.05 -7.77 3.35
C LEU A 381 21.00 -8.93 3.66
N THR A 382 20.59 -10.15 3.36
CA THR A 382 21.46 -11.34 3.53
C THR A 382 21.58 -12.13 2.23
N ARG A 383 22.78 -12.62 1.94
CA ARG A 383 23.05 -13.52 0.80
C ARG A 383 24.32 -14.32 1.05
N ASP A 384 24.28 -15.64 0.89
CA ASP A 384 25.46 -16.53 0.99
C ASP A 384 26.34 -16.30 2.24
N GLY A 385 25.71 -16.04 3.39
CA GLY A 385 26.39 -15.77 4.67
C GLY A 385 26.94 -14.34 4.81
N LEU A 386 26.73 -13.47 3.82
CA LEU A 386 27.01 -12.04 3.88
C LEU A 386 25.80 -11.28 4.41
N THR A 387 26.06 -10.18 5.12
CA THR A 387 25.05 -9.28 5.67
C THR A 387 25.39 -7.83 5.31
N ILE A 388 24.39 -7.09 4.83
CA ILE A 388 24.44 -5.65 4.58
C ILE A 388 23.43 -4.99 5.50
N TYR A 389 23.82 -3.92 6.18
CA TYR A 389 22.96 -3.20 7.11
C TYR A 389 22.41 -1.95 6.45
N ALA A 390 21.11 -1.67 6.63
CA ALA A 390 20.53 -0.41 6.21
C ALA A 390 21.22 0.76 6.92
N SER A 391 21.53 1.83 6.19
CA SER A 391 22.14 3.02 6.77
C SER A 391 21.74 4.28 6.02
N VAL A 392 20.98 5.15 6.68
CA VAL A 392 20.60 6.47 6.15
C VAL A 392 21.82 7.37 5.85
N TYR A 393 22.99 7.04 6.41
CA TYR A 393 24.25 7.76 6.18
C TYR A 393 25.10 7.14 5.05
N GLY A 394 24.68 6.01 4.48
CA GLY A 394 25.42 5.31 3.44
C GLY A 394 26.79 4.79 3.92
N SER A 395 26.84 4.19 5.11
CA SER A 395 28.09 3.65 5.66
C SER A 395 28.66 2.51 4.80
N HIS A 396 29.93 2.17 4.97
CA HIS A 396 30.60 1.13 4.16
C HIS A 396 29.86 -0.23 4.22
N GLU A 397 29.25 -0.55 5.36
CA GLU A 397 28.50 -1.78 5.63
C GLU A 397 27.14 -1.82 4.92
N SER A 398 26.69 -0.70 4.34
CA SER A 398 25.46 -0.60 3.54
C SER A 398 25.70 -0.82 2.04
N LEU A 399 26.96 -0.96 1.61
CA LEU A 399 27.30 -1.02 0.20
C LEU A 399 26.88 -2.35 -0.44
N VAL A 400 26.06 -2.24 -1.47
CA VAL A 400 25.61 -3.35 -2.33
C VAL A 400 25.99 -3.07 -3.78
N ALA A 401 26.28 -4.13 -4.54
CA ALA A 401 26.65 -4.02 -5.95
C ALA A 401 26.16 -5.23 -6.74
N ARG A 402 25.80 -4.99 -8.00
CA ARG A 402 25.52 -6.04 -8.97
C ARG A 402 26.83 -6.44 -9.64
N GLN A 403 27.16 -7.73 -9.63
CA GLN A 403 28.45 -8.24 -10.11
C GLN A 403 28.31 -8.81 -11.53
N ARG A 404 29.41 -8.97 -12.27
CA ARG A 404 29.35 -9.48 -13.66
C ARG A 404 28.96 -10.96 -13.75
N ASP A 405 29.30 -11.72 -12.73
CA ASP A 405 28.99 -13.15 -12.56
C ASP A 405 27.59 -13.39 -11.97
N ASP A 406 26.92 -12.32 -11.54
CA ASP A 406 25.53 -12.29 -11.09
C ASP A 406 24.80 -11.10 -11.73
N PRO A 407 24.65 -11.13 -13.08
CA PRO A 407 24.32 -9.97 -13.90
C PRO A 407 22.88 -9.49 -13.78
#